data_AF-A0A1V9Y3N4-F1
#
_entry.id   AF-A0A1V9Y3N4-F1
#
_cell.length_a   1.000
_cell.length_b   1.000
_cell.length_c   1.000
_cell.angle_alpha   90.00
_cell.angle_beta   90.00
_cell.angle_gamma   90.00
#
_symmetry.space_group_name_H-M   'P 1'
#
loop_
_entity.id
_entity.type
_entity.pdbx_description
1 polymer ?
#
loop_
_entity_poly.entity_id
_entity_poly.type
_entity_poly.pdbx_seq_one_letter_code
_entity_poly.pdbx_strand_id
1 'polypeptide(L)'
;MSFNYQLLHSSGVSVSSLADGLMVVKIPAEDIKHEKGDLILDCDRSLIECISRLAMLARKRSLVHIAPENSKLHHQLSGGKTGTIEFRRGAKEEISKTKSGSLNVISM
;
A
#
# COMPACT_ATOMS: atom_id res chain seq x y z
N MET A 1 -21.15 -10.24 14.38
CA MET A 1 -20.78 -9.12 13.48
C MET A 1 -19.92 -9.70 12.37
N SER A 2 -20.50 -9.93 11.19
CA SER A 2 -19.78 -10.54 10.07
C SER A 2 -19.07 -9.45 9.29
N PHE A 3 -17.74 -9.49 9.22
CA PHE A 3 -16.98 -8.58 8.36
C PHE A 3 -17.27 -8.90 6.89
N ASN A 4 -17.72 -7.91 6.12
CA ASN A 4 -17.94 -8.06 4.68
C ASN A 4 -16.61 -7.85 3.94
N TYR A 5 -16.01 -8.93 3.44
CA TYR A 5 -14.74 -8.91 2.72
C TYR A 5 -14.89 -8.67 1.21
N GLN A 6 -16.09 -8.41 0.69
CA GLN A 6 -16.31 -8.18 -0.74
C GLN A 6 -15.51 -6.99 -1.29
N LEU A 7 -15.28 -5.96 -0.47
CA LEU A 7 -14.45 -4.80 -0.83
C LEU A 7 -13.00 -5.18 -1.13
N LEU A 8 -12.47 -6.25 -0.52
CA LEU A 8 -11.11 -6.72 -0.80
C LEU A 8 -10.98 -7.37 -2.19
N HIS A 9 -12.09 -7.78 -2.79
CA HIS A 9 -12.08 -8.47 -4.08
C HIS A 9 -11.77 -7.51 -5.24
N SER A 10 -12.33 -6.30 -5.16
CA SER A 10 -12.11 -5.18 -6.08
C SER A 10 -10.87 -4.34 -5.73
N SER A 11 -10.47 -4.31 -4.46
CA SER A 11 -9.26 -3.62 -4.01
C SER A 11 -7.97 -4.27 -4.54
N GLY A 12 -6.91 -3.49 -4.68
CA GLY A 12 -5.57 -3.97 -5.01
C GLY A 12 -4.59 -3.69 -3.86
N VAL A 13 -3.72 -4.63 -3.54
CA VAL A 13 -2.66 -4.44 -2.53
C VAL A 13 -1.34 -4.19 -3.25
N SER A 14 -0.59 -3.16 -2.87
CA SER A 14 0.75 -2.88 -3.40
C SER A 14 1.76 -2.89 -2.27
N VAL A 15 2.89 -3.55 -2.48
CA VAL A 15 4.04 -3.62 -1.57
C VAL A 15 5.32 -3.35 -2.36
N SER A 16 6.42 -2.96 -1.71
CA SER A 16 7.70 -2.86 -2.39
C SER A 16 8.43 -4.21 -2.45
N SER A 17 9.48 -4.29 -3.28
CA SER A 17 10.42 -5.40 -3.29
C SER A 17 11.54 -5.29 -2.24
N LEU A 18 11.47 -4.33 -1.31
CA LEU A 18 12.58 -3.95 -0.41
C LEU A 18 12.43 -4.40 1.04
N ALA A 19 11.38 -5.15 1.38
CA ALA A 19 11.11 -5.61 2.75
C ALA A 19 10.95 -4.47 3.79
N ASP A 20 10.50 -3.30 3.34
CA ASP A 20 10.28 -2.09 4.17
C ASP A 20 9.07 -2.16 5.12
N GLY A 21 8.33 -3.27 5.13
CA GLY A 21 7.13 -3.45 5.97
C GLY A 21 5.89 -2.68 5.51
N LEU A 22 5.98 -1.88 4.44
CA LEU A 22 4.89 -1.01 3.99
C LEU A 22 3.93 -1.73 3.04
N MET A 23 2.63 -1.53 3.28
CA MET A 23 1.54 -2.01 2.44
C MET A 23 0.62 -0.86 2.06
N VAL A 24 0.27 -0.77 0.77
CA VAL A 24 -0.75 0.16 0.27
C VAL A 24 -1.98 -0.63 -0.17
N VAL A 25 -3.12 -0.35 0.45
CA VAL A 25 -4.42 -0.92 0.06
C VAL A 25 -5.18 0.11 -0.75
N LYS A 26 -5.33 -0.16 -2.04
CA LYS A 26 -6.09 0.69 -2.96
C LYS A 26 -7.58 0.49 -2.73
N ILE A 27 -8.28 1.55 -2.36
CA ILE A 27 -9.72 1.51 -2.14
C ILE A 27 -10.43 2.03 -3.40
N PRO A 28 -11.30 1.23 -4.04
CA PRO A 28 -12.07 1.69 -5.19
C PRO A 28 -12.91 2.92 -4.81
N ALA A 29 -12.86 3.96 -5.65
CA ALA A 29 -13.53 5.22 -5.35
C ALA A 29 -15.07 5.08 -5.22
N GLU A 30 -15.64 4.11 -5.94
CA GLU A 30 -17.04 3.71 -5.92
C GLU A 30 -17.50 3.25 -4.51
N ASP A 31 -16.59 2.69 -3.71
CA ASP A 31 -16.91 2.10 -2.42
C ASP A 31 -16.93 3.12 -1.26
N ILE A 32 -16.35 4.31 -1.46
CA ILE A 32 -16.10 5.30 -0.37
C ILE A 32 -16.55 6.72 -0.69
N LYS A 33 -17.44 6.91 -1.69
CA LYS A 33 -18.00 8.22 -2.10
C LYS A 33 -16.94 9.33 -2.27
N HIS A 34 -15.72 8.97 -2.69
CA HIS A 34 -14.57 9.89 -2.80
C HIS A 34 -14.16 10.63 -1.50
N GLU A 35 -14.71 10.27 -0.34
CA GLU A 35 -14.40 10.94 0.93
C GLU A 35 -13.07 10.45 1.55
N LYS A 36 -12.68 9.21 1.23
CA LYS A 36 -11.44 8.58 1.75
C LYS A 36 -10.44 8.32 0.62
N GLY A 37 -9.17 8.15 0.98
CA GLY A 37 -8.11 7.75 0.05
C GLY A 37 -7.70 6.30 0.27
N ASP A 38 -6.62 5.91 -0.41
CA ASP A 38 -5.95 4.63 -0.18
C ASP A 38 -5.36 4.56 1.24
N LEU A 39 -5.25 3.35 1.78
CA LEU A 39 -4.61 3.14 3.08
C LEU A 39 -3.13 2.82 2.88
N ILE A 40 -2.28 3.53 3.61
CA ILE A 40 -0.86 3.21 3.74
C ILE A 40 -0.67 2.66 5.15
N LEU A 41 -0.21 1.43 5.27
CA LEU A 41 -0.06 0.71 6.53
C LEU A 41 1.39 0.27 6.69
N ASP A 42 2.00 0.62 7.83
CA ASP A 42 3.25 0.02 8.27
C ASP A 42 2.92 -1.27 9.04
N CYS A 43 3.27 -2.39 8.43
CA CYS A 43 3.05 -3.72 8.99
C CYS A 43 4.32 -4.29 9.65
N ASP A 44 5.44 -3.56 9.62
CA ASP A 44 6.75 -4.01 10.09
C ASP A 44 7.02 -5.46 9.60
N ARG A 45 7.47 -6.35 10.49
CA ARG A 45 7.75 -7.76 10.20
C ARG A 45 6.52 -8.60 9.84
N SER A 46 5.31 -8.09 10.08
CA SER A 46 4.06 -8.83 9.83
C SER A 46 3.54 -8.69 8.40
N LEU A 47 4.25 -7.96 7.52
CA LEU A 47 3.81 -7.70 6.15
C LEU A 47 3.43 -8.98 5.39
N ILE A 48 4.27 -10.02 5.44
CA ILE A 48 4.04 -11.29 4.73
C ILE A 48 2.80 -12.02 5.27
N GLU A 49 2.59 -12.00 6.57
CA GLU A 49 1.40 -12.59 7.20
C GLU A 49 0.14 -11.81 6.83
N CYS A 50 0.19 -10.48 6.85
CA CYS A 50 -0.92 -9.62 6.45
C CYS A 50 -1.33 -9.87 5.00
N ILE A 51 -0.39 -9.82 4.04
CA ILE A 51 -0.72 -9.99 2.62
C ILE A 51 -1.20 -11.40 2.29
N SER A 52 -0.65 -12.44 2.94
CA SER A 52 -1.06 -13.82 2.72
C SER A 52 -2.48 -14.07 3.23
N ARG A 53 -2.82 -13.59 4.43
CA ARG A 53 -4.18 -13.64 4.98
C ARG A 53 -5.16 -12.88 4.10
N LEU A 54 -4.80 -11.67 3.64
CA LEU A 54 -5.66 -10.89 2.74
C LEU A 54 -5.92 -11.61 1.41
N ALA A 55 -4.87 -12.14 0.76
CA ALA A 55 -5.02 -12.87 -0.50
C ALA A 55 -5.89 -14.13 -0.35
N MET A 56 -5.78 -14.83 0.80
CA MET A 56 -6.64 -15.98 1.12
C MET A 56 -8.10 -15.57 1.31
N LEU A 57 -8.37 -14.51 2.09
CA LEU A 57 -9.72 -14.01 2.35
C LEU A 57 -10.39 -13.50 1.07
N ALA A 58 -9.63 -12.78 0.23
CA ALA A 58 -10.10 -12.29 -1.07
C ALA A 58 -10.20 -13.38 -2.15
N ARG A 59 -9.66 -14.58 -1.89
CA ARG A 59 -9.55 -15.70 -2.85
C ARG A 59 -8.90 -15.29 -4.19
N LYS A 60 -7.96 -14.34 -4.14
CA LYS A 60 -7.33 -13.71 -5.32
C LYS A 60 -5.83 -13.63 -5.10
N ARG A 61 -5.08 -14.60 -5.64
CA ARG A 61 -3.60 -14.60 -5.50
C ARG A 61 -2.94 -13.42 -6.21
N SER A 62 -3.55 -12.96 -7.30
CA SER A 62 -3.11 -11.76 -8.04
C SER A 62 -3.52 -10.44 -7.37
N LEU A 63 -3.95 -10.47 -6.11
CA LEU A 63 -4.30 -9.29 -5.33
C LEU A 63 -3.09 -8.40 -5.03
N VAL A 64 -1.91 -9.01 -4.87
CA VAL A 64 -0.68 -8.35 -4.45
C VAL A 64 0.14 -7.95 -5.66
N HIS A 65 0.43 -6.66 -5.77
CA HIS A 65 1.32 -6.05 -6.74
C HIS A 65 2.63 -5.68 -6.05
N ILE A 66 3.76 -6.07 -6.64
CA ILE A 66 5.09 -5.79 -6.11
C ILE A 66 5.68 -4.64 -6.93
N ALA A 67 5.96 -3.53 -6.27
CA ALA A 67 6.64 -2.38 -6.83
C ALA A 67 8.16 -2.62 -6.78
N PRO A 68 8.87 -2.59 -7.93
CA PRO A 68 10.31 -2.77 -7.96
C PRO A 68 11.06 -1.68 -7.18
N GLU A 69 12.31 -1.95 -6.82
CA GLU A 69 13.21 -0.93 -6.31
C GLU A 69 13.31 0.28 -7.26
N ASN A 70 13.44 1.49 -6.70
CA ASN A 70 13.52 2.76 -7.43
C ASN A 70 12.26 3.07 -8.28
N SER A 71 11.14 2.41 -7.99
CA SER A 71 9.85 2.71 -8.61
C SER A 71 9.06 3.75 -7.81
N LYS A 72 8.09 4.34 -8.49
CA LYS A 72 7.12 5.26 -7.90
C LYS A 72 5.76 4.58 -7.84
N LEU A 73 5.13 4.58 -6.68
CA LEU A 73 3.76 4.10 -6.48
C LEU A 73 2.82 5.27 -6.28
N HIS A 74 1.84 5.41 -7.16
CA HIS A 74 0.78 6.40 -7.03
C HIS A 74 -0.36 5.87 -6.16
N HIS A 75 -0.89 6.74 -5.29
CA HIS A 75 -2.02 6.45 -4.43
C HIS A 75 -2.99 7.64 -4.34
N GLN A 76 -4.23 7.37 -3.97
CA GLN A 76 -5.25 8.38 -3.70
C GLN A 76 -5.20 8.81 -2.23
N LEU A 77 -5.47 10.09 -1.99
CA LEU A 77 -5.72 10.68 -0.68
C LEU A 77 -7.20 11.11 -0.61
N SER A 78 -7.64 11.46 0.61
CA SER A 78 -8.97 12.03 0.81
C SER A 78 -9.18 13.29 -0.03
N GLY A 79 -10.43 13.50 -0.45
CA GLY A 79 -10.83 14.66 -1.25
C GLY A 79 -10.24 14.66 -2.67
N GLY A 80 -9.97 13.49 -3.24
CA GLY A 80 -9.53 13.34 -4.63
C GLY A 80 -8.09 13.77 -4.92
N LYS A 81 -7.31 14.10 -3.88
CA LYS A 81 -5.88 14.41 -4.03
C LYS A 81 -5.09 13.13 -4.33
N THR A 82 -3.94 13.26 -4.98
CA THR A 82 -3.04 12.12 -5.28
C THR A 82 -1.68 12.32 -4.63
N GLY A 83 -1.04 11.19 -4.34
CA GLY A 83 0.27 11.13 -3.71
C GLY A 83 1.16 10.14 -4.41
N THR A 84 2.45 10.22 -4.11
CA THR A 84 3.46 9.33 -4.67
C THR A 84 4.36 8.83 -3.56
N ILE A 85 4.62 7.54 -3.57
CA ILE A 85 5.59 6.86 -2.71
C ILE A 85 6.79 6.48 -3.57
N GLU A 86 8.00 6.79 -3.11
CA GLU A 86 9.25 6.42 -3.77
C GLU A 86 10.00 5.43 -2.88
N PHE A 87 10.28 4.23 -3.40
CA PHE A 87 10.97 3.16 -2.69
C PHE A 87 12.44 3.12 -3.09
N ARG A 88 13.35 3.13 -2.12
CA ARG A 88 14.80 3.14 -2.36
C ARG A 88 15.53 2.28 -1.35
N ARG A 89 16.65 1.71 -1.78
CA ARG A 89 17.60 1.10 -0.85
C ARG A 89 18.50 2.17 -0.22
N GLY A 90 18.86 2.02 1.05
CA GLY A 90 19.78 2.92 1.73
C GLY A 90 20.37 2.34 3.01
N ALA A 91 21.23 3.10 3.67
CA ALA A 91 21.99 2.61 4.83
C ALA A 91 21.17 2.55 6.13
N LYS A 92 19.96 3.10 6.15
CA LYS A 92 19.11 3.21 7.34
C LYS A 92 17.64 3.20 6.92
N GLU A 93 16.84 2.40 7.63
CA GLU A 93 15.38 2.42 7.50
C GLU A 93 14.82 3.81 7.80
N GLU A 94 14.05 4.38 6.86
CA GLU A 94 13.46 5.70 7.02
C GLU A 94 12.18 5.85 6.19
N ILE A 95 11.14 6.43 6.81
CA ILE A 95 9.96 6.93 6.12
C ILE A 95 9.88 8.43 6.36
N SER A 96 9.98 9.22 5.28
CA SER A 96 9.97 10.68 5.38
C SER A 96 9.28 11.34 4.19
N LYS A 97 8.85 12.59 4.37
CA LYS A 97 8.25 13.38 3.28
C LYS A 97 9.32 14.20 2.58
N THR A 98 9.42 14.06 1.25
CA THR A 98 10.35 14.85 0.44
C THR A 98 9.86 16.30 0.29
N LYS A 99 10.75 17.18 -0.19
CA LYS A 99 10.39 18.55 -0.56
C LYS A 99 9.33 18.62 -1.67
N SER A 100 9.25 17.61 -2.54
CA SER A 100 8.20 17.49 -3.57
C SER A 100 6.85 17.01 -3.01
N GLY A 101 6.80 16.65 -1.72
CA GLY A 101 5.60 16.16 -1.06
C GLY A 101 5.36 14.66 -1.19
N SER A 102 6.27 13.93 -1.86
CA SER A 102 6.23 12.47 -1.97
C SER A 102 6.63 11.83 -0.64
N LEU A 103 6.14 10.62 -0.39
CA LEU A 103 6.61 9.77 0.72
C LEU A 103 7.84 9.00 0.23
N ASN A 104 8.99 9.23 0.84
CA ASN A 104 10.23 8.51 0.58
C ASN A 104 10.36 7.38 1.60
N VAL A 105 10.59 6.16 1.10
CA VAL A 105 10.74 4.95 1.89
C VAL A 105 12.11 4.37 1.60
N ILE A 106 12.97 4.34 2.61
CA ILE A 106 14.32 3.80 2.54
C ILE A 106 14.35 2.50 3.33
N SER A 107 14.87 1.45 2.71
CA SER A 107 15.11 0.16 3.37
C SER A 107 16.50 -0.40 3.06
N MET A 108 17.04 -1.23 3.95
CA MET A 108 18.43 -1.72 3.88
C MET A 108 18.65 -2.86 2.89
#